data_AF-A0A349SU92-F1
#
_entry.id   AF-A0A349SU92-F1
#
_cell.length_a   1.000
_cell.length_b   1.000
_cell.length_c   1.000
_cell.angle_alpha   90.00
_cell.angle_beta   90.00
_cell.angle_gamma   90.00
#
_symmetry.space_group_name_H-M   'P 1'
#
loop_
_entity.id
_entity.type
_entity.pdbx_description
1 polymer ?
#
loop_
_entity_poly.entity_id
_entity_poly.type
_entity_poly.pdbx_seq_one_letter_code
_entity_poly.pdbx_strand_id
1 'polypeptide(L)'
;MTVIKMTDLDLSGKRVLIRADLNVPVKNGEVTSDVRIRASLPSVELALKQGASVILMSHLGRPVEGGSAEDNAAYTMAPVARRLSELLGFDVPVAADWQNGVSVDAGKLVLLENVRFFAE
;
A
#
# COMPACT_ATOMS: atom_id res chain seq x y z
N MET A 1 -14.20 9.87 20.67
CA MET A 1 -14.85 9.29 19.46
C MET A 1 -14.72 7.78 19.58
N THR A 2 -15.83 7.04 19.55
CA THR A 2 -15.80 5.58 19.66
C THR A 2 -15.59 5.01 18.27
N VAL A 3 -14.42 4.45 18.02
CA VAL A 3 -14.08 3.75 16.78
C VAL A 3 -13.65 2.34 17.15
N ILE A 4 -14.03 1.37 16.33
CA ILE A 4 -13.53 -0.01 16.45
C ILE A 4 -12.04 0.03 16.12
N LYS A 5 -11.19 -0.48 17.01
CA LYS A 5 -9.75 -0.54 16.77
C LYS A 5 -9.40 -1.82 16.05
N MET A 6 -8.48 -1.75 15.09
CA MET A 6 -7.94 -2.92 14.42
C MET A 6 -7.31 -3.93 15.41
N THR A 7 -6.74 -3.43 16.51
CA THR A 7 -6.13 -4.26 17.58
C THR A 7 -7.14 -5.12 18.34
N ASP A 8 -8.42 -4.77 18.26
CA ASP A 8 -9.49 -5.44 18.99
C ASP A 8 -10.21 -6.49 18.11
N LEU A 9 -9.75 -6.67 16.86
CA LEU A 9 -10.31 -7.60 15.88
C LEU A 9 -9.41 -8.82 15.71
N ASP A 10 -10.03 -9.98 15.51
CA ASP A 10 -9.34 -11.16 14.98
C ASP A 10 -9.16 -11.02 13.47
N LEU A 11 -7.90 -10.96 13.02
CA LEU A 11 -7.55 -10.79 11.62
C LEU A 11 -7.18 -12.12 10.92
N SER A 12 -7.18 -13.24 11.64
CA SER A 12 -6.74 -14.54 11.12
C SER A 12 -7.54 -14.99 9.90
N GLY A 13 -6.85 -15.30 8.81
CA GLY A 13 -7.45 -15.74 7.55
C GLY A 13 -8.34 -14.70 6.85
N LYS A 14 -8.37 -13.45 7.33
CA LYS A 14 -9.16 -12.37 6.71
C LYS A 14 -8.35 -11.60 5.68
N ARG A 15 -9.06 -11.04 4.70
CA ARG A 15 -8.52 -9.99 3.82
C ARG A 15 -8.67 -8.65 4.51
N VAL A 16 -7.56 -7.95 4.74
CA VAL A 16 -7.53 -6.68 5.47
C VAL A 16 -7.04 -5.57 4.56
N LEU A 17 -7.92 -4.64 4.21
CA LEU A 17 -7.59 -3.43 3.47
C LEU A 17 -7.14 -2.34 4.45
N ILE A 18 -5.90 -1.87 4.31
CA ILE A 18 -5.31 -0.83 5.15
C ILE A 18 -5.09 0.42 4.32
N ARG A 19 -5.77 1.51 4.69
CA ARG A 19 -5.50 2.84 4.16
C ARG A 19 -4.37 3.49 4.95
N ALA A 20 -3.18 3.57 4.37
CA ALA A 20 -2.00 4.18 4.98
C ALA A 20 -1.64 5.52 4.32
N ASP A 21 -0.89 6.36 5.03
CA ASP A 21 -0.18 7.50 4.43
C ASP A 21 1.22 7.06 4.02
N LEU A 22 1.40 6.77 2.73
CA LEU A 22 2.68 6.44 2.11
C LEU A 22 3.06 7.53 1.09
N ASN A 23 2.52 8.73 1.22
CA ASN A 23 2.86 9.85 0.36
C ASN A 23 4.24 10.38 0.75
N VAL A 24 5.27 9.76 0.20
CA VAL A 24 6.69 10.02 0.47
C VAL A 24 7.34 10.77 -0.69
N PRO A 25 8.42 11.54 -0.45
CA PRO A 25 9.17 12.14 -1.54
C PRO A 25 9.87 11.04 -2.35
N VAL A 26 9.65 11.08 -3.67
CA VAL A 26 10.31 10.21 -4.65
C VAL A 26 11.15 11.07 -5.59
N LYS A 27 12.38 10.66 -5.84
CA LYS A 27 13.28 11.29 -6.81
C LYS A 27 13.96 10.19 -7.63
N ASN A 28 13.97 10.33 -8.95
CA ASN A 28 14.58 9.36 -9.88
C ASN A 28 14.08 7.91 -9.65
N GLY A 29 12.80 7.73 -9.30
CA GLY A 29 12.23 6.40 -9.05
C GLY A 29 12.66 5.75 -7.73
N GLU A 30 13.19 6.53 -6.79
CA GLU A 30 13.59 6.08 -5.46
C GLU A 30 12.97 6.94 -4.36
N VAL A 31 12.60 6.31 -3.24
CA VAL A 31 12.11 6.99 -2.05
C VAL A 31 13.28 7.67 -1.33
N THR A 32 13.23 9.00 -1.19
CA THR A 32 14.32 9.75 -0.54
C THR A 32 14.12 9.91 0.97
N SER A 33 12.90 9.67 1.47
CA SER A 33 12.59 9.61 2.89
C SER A 33 11.47 8.61 3.15
N ASP A 34 11.74 7.61 3.99
CA ASP A 34 10.84 6.49 4.26
C ASP A 34 10.10 6.61 5.60
N VAL A 35 10.16 7.77 6.26
CA VAL A 35 9.59 7.98 7.61
C VAL A 35 8.12 7.55 7.70
N ARG A 36 7.31 7.90 6.68
CA ARG A 36 5.89 7.53 6.62
C ARG A 36 5.65 6.04 6.38
N ILE A 37 6.51 5.42 5.57
CA ILE A 37 6.48 3.96 5.34
C ILE A 37 6.76 3.25 6.68
N ARG A 38 7.84 3.63 7.36
CA ARG A 38 8.21 3.07 8.67
C ARG A 38 7.14 3.29 9.73
N ALA A 39 6.50 4.46 9.75
CA ALA A 39 5.40 4.74 10.67
C ALA A 39 4.18 3.83 10.44
N SER A 40 3.98 3.35 9.21
CA SER A 40 2.87 2.46 8.84
C SER A 40 3.17 0.98 9.09
N LEU A 41 4.46 0.59 9.18
CA LEU A 41 4.88 -0.80 9.32
C LEU A 41 4.28 -1.53 10.53
N PRO A 42 4.20 -0.96 11.75
CA PRO A 42 3.64 -1.69 12.89
C PRO A 42 2.20 -2.19 12.67
N SER A 43 1.38 -1.40 11.97
CA SER A 43 0.00 -1.79 11.62
C SER A 43 -0.02 -2.93 10.59
N VAL A 44 0.86 -2.85 9.60
CA VAL A 44 1.01 -3.87 8.55
C VAL A 44 1.51 -5.19 9.15
N GLU A 45 2.58 -5.13 9.94
CA GLU A 45 3.18 -6.29 10.60
C GLU A 45 2.21 -6.95 11.58
N LEU A 46 1.40 -6.17 12.30
CA LEU A 46 0.36 -6.72 13.17
C LEU A 46 -0.64 -7.59 12.40
N ALA A 47 -1.12 -7.11 11.25
CA ALA A 47 -2.05 -7.86 10.41
C ALA A 47 -1.39 -9.11 9.80
N LEU A 48 -0.17 -8.98 9.27
CA LEU A 48 0.59 -10.11 8.72
C LEU A 48 0.87 -11.18 9.77
N LYS A 49 1.29 -10.78 10.97
CA LYS A 49 1.60 -11.70 12.09
C LYS A 49 0.38 -12.49 12.56
N GLN A 50 -0.82 -11.94 12.43
CA GLN A 50 -2.07 -12.65 12.71
C GLN A 50 -2.49 -13.61 11.58
N GLY A 51 -1.77 -13.64 10.44
CA GLY A 51 -2.10 -14.49 9.31
C GLY A 51 -3.14 -13.88 8.36
N ALA A 52 -3.30 -12.56 8.36
CA ALA A 52 -4.17 -11.88 7.42
C ALA A 52 -3.55 -11.83 6.00
N SER A 53 -4.40 -11.76 4.99
CA SER A 53 -4.05 -11.33 3.64
C SER A 53 -4.13 -9.81 3.56
N VAL A 54 -3.00 -9.11 3.50
CA VAL A 54 -2.96 -7.64 3.63
C VAL A 54 -3.02 -6.97 2.27
N ILE A 55 -3.94 -6.02 2.13
CA ILE A 55 -4.04 -5.13 0.97
C ILE A 55 -3.74 -3.72 1.47
N LEU A 56 -2.68 -3.10 0.96
CA LEU A 56 -2.29 -1.75 1.36
C LEU A 56 -2.69 -0.77 0.27
N MET A 57 -3.30 0.36 0.64
CA MET A 57 -3.65 1.43 -0.30
C MET A 57 -3.11 2.76 0.20
N SER A 58 -2.56 3.55 -0.71
CA SER A 58 -2.15 4.92 -0.41
C SER A 58 -2.34 5.86 -1.59
N HIS A 59 -2.05 7.13 -1.39
CA HIS A 59 -1.92 8.10 -2.46
C HIS A 59 -0.46 8.55 -2.52
N LEU A 60 -0.02 9.00 -3.69
CA LEU A 60 1.29 9.61 -3.86
C LEU A 60 1.15 10.87 -4.71
N GLY A 61 1.67 11.99 -4.20
CA GLY A 61 1.68 13.27 -4.91
C GLY A 61 0.30 13.75 -5.39
N ARG A 62 0.28 14.36 -6.57
CA ARG A 62 -0.91 14.97 -7.20
C ARG A 62 -0.98 14.54 -8.67
N PRO A 63 -1.36 13.28 -8.95
CA PRO A 63 -1.52 12.81 -10.32
C PRO A 63 -2.73 13.44 -11.02
N VAL A 64 -2.82 13.23 -12.32
CA VAL A 64 -3.99 13.56 -13.14
C VAL A 64 -4.97 12.38 -13.04
N GLU A 65 -6.14 12.63 -12.47
CA GLU A 65 -7.22 11.64 -12.38
C GLU A 65 -7.68 11.24 -13.80
N GLY A 66 -7.76 9.93 -14.06
CA GLY A 66 -8.06 9.40 -15.40
C GLY A 66 -6.98 9.69 -16.45
N GLY A 67 -5.81 10.20 -16.04
CA GLY A 67 -4.67 10.49 -16.91
C GLY A 67 -3.99 9.23 -17.44
N SER A 68 -3.18 9.41 -18.49
CA SER A 68 -2.40 8.32 -19.09
C SER A 68 -1.31 7.80 -18.13
N ALA A 69 -0.71 6.65 -18.49
CA ALA A 69 0.43 6.12 -17.75
C ALA A 69 1.61 7.09 -17.77
N GLU A 70 1.80 7.82 -18.88
CA GLU A 70 2.83 8.84 -19.04
C GLU A 70 2.58 10.05 -18.14
N ASP A 71 1.34 10.54 -18.05
CA ASP A 71 0.96 11.67 -17.18
C ASP A 71 1.24 11.37 -15.71
N ASN A 72 1.07 10.10 -15.33
CA ASN A 72 1.10 9.64 -13.95
C ASN A 72 2.36 8.85 -13.57
N ALA A 73 3.32 8.70 -14.48
CA ALA A 73 4.54 7.91 -14.28
C ALA A 73 5.34 8.33 -13.03
N ALA A 74 5.33 9.62 -12.67
CA ALA A 74 6.01 10.13 -11.49
C ALA A 74 5.31 9.80 -10.16
N TYR A 75 4.06 9.34 -10.22
CA TYR A 75 3.19 9.15 -9.05
C TYR A 75 2.79 7.68 -8.83
N THR A 76 3.46 6.73 -9.50
CA THR A 76 3.27 5.29 -9.26
C THR A 76 3.73 4.90 -7.86
N MET A 77 3.09 3.86 -7.31
CA MET A 77 3.45 3.23 -6.04
C MET A 77 4.65 2.27 -6.15
N ALA A 78 5.16 1.98 -7.34
CA ALA A 78 6.33 1.11 -7.56
C ALA A 78 7.56 1.42 -6.66
N PRO A 79 8.03 2.67 -6.51
CA PRO A 79 9.14 2.99 -5.60
C PRO A 79 8.80 2.71 -4.12
N VAL A 80 7.54 2.90 -3.72
CA VAL A 80 7.07 2.63 -2.36
C VAL A 80 7.00 1.12 -2.11
N ALA A 81 6.49 0.34 -3.08
CA ALA A 81 6.49 -1.11 -3.03
C ALA A 81 7.90 -1.67 -2.88
N ARG A 82 8.86 -1.21 -3.70
CA ARG A 82 10.27 -1.62 -3.59
C ARG A 82 10.81 -1.37 -2.18
N ARG A 83 10.55 -0.18 -1.62
CA ARG A 83 11.01 0.15 -0.27
C ARG A 83 10.33 -0.69 0.82
N LEU A 84 9.04 -1.00 0.66
CA LEU A 84 8.33 -1.92 1.54
C LEU A 84 8.93 -3.32 1.47
N SER A 85 9.26 -3.82 0.28
CA SER A 85 9.90 -5.13 0.11
C SER A 85 11.23 -5.22 0.85
N GLU A 86 12.06 -4.17 0.75
CA GLU A 86 13.35 -4.08 1.47
C GLU A 86 13.17 -4.10 2.99
N LEU A 87 12.15 -3.40 3.52
CA LEU A 87 11.92 -3.30 4.96
C LEU A 87 11.29 -4.57 5.54
N LEU A 88 10.42 -5.24 4.77
CA LEU A 88 9.71 -6.45 5.21
C LEU A 88 10.48 -7.74 4.91
N GLY A 89 11.49 -7.70 4.04
CA GLY A 89 12.31 -8.86 3.68
C GLY A 89 11.61 -9.86 2.74
N PHE A 90 10.54 -9.46 2.07
CA PHE A 90 9.85 -10.26 1.05
C PHE A 90 9.27 -9.37 -0.04
N ASP A 91 8.95 -9.95 -1.21
CA ASP A 91 8.42 -9.18 -2.34
C ASP A 91 7.00 -8.65 -2.08
N VAL A 92 6.82 -7.35 -2.29
CA VAL A 92 5.56 -6.62 -2.23
C VAL A 92 5.19 -6.15 -3.65
N PRO A 93 4.30 -6.87 -4.36
CA PRO A 93 3.89 -6.48 -5.70
C PRO A 93 2.95 -5.27 -5.68
N VAL A 94 2.94 -4.51 -6.78
CA VAL A 94 1.93 -3.48 -7.05
C VAL A 94 0.80 -4.10 -7.88
N ALA A 95 -0.43 -4.03 -7.37
CA ALA A 95 -1.62 -4.36 -8.14
C ALA A 95 -2.08 -3.10 -8.90
N ALA A 96 -1.80 -3.05 -10.20
CA ALA A 96 -2.19 -1.93 -11.07
C ALA A 96 -3.70 -1.94 -11.38
N ASP A 97 -4.25 -3.11 -11.71
CA ASP A 97 -5.65 -3.28 -12.12
C ASP A 97 -6.55 -3.77 -10.98
N TRP A 98 -6.42 -3.15 -9.81
CA TRP A 98 -7.06 -3.63 -8.59
C TRP A 98 -8.59 -3.46 -8.58
N GLN A 99 -9.15 -2.64 -9.47
CA GLN A 99 -10.59 -2.50 -9.64
C GLN A 99 -11.25 -3.77 -10.16
N ASN A 100 -10.50 -4.61 -10.91
CA ASN A 100 -10.95 -5.90 -11.41
C ASN A 100 -10.72 -7.06 -10.43
N GLY A 101 -10.25 -6.76 -9.22
CA GLY A 101 -10.01 -7.72 -8.17
C GLY A 101 -8.53 -7.89 -7.82
N VAL A 102 -8.28 -8.34 -6.60
CA VAL A 102 -6.93 -8.47 -6.04
C VAL A 102 -6.85 -9.76 -5.25
N SER A 103 -5.93 -10.65 -5.64
CA SER A 103 -5.63 -11.88 -4.89
C SER A 103 -4.40 -11.68 -4.01
N VAL A 104 -4.47 -12.15 -2.77
CA VAL A 104 -3.37 -12.08 -1.80
C VAL A 104 -3.43 -13.31 -0.90
N ASP A 105 -2.32 -14.05 -0.85
CA ASP A 105 -2.20 -15.21 0.03
C ASP A 105 -2.14 -14.79 1.50
N ALA A 106 -2.55 -15.68 2.40
CA ALA A 106 -2.48 -15.43 3.83
C ALA A 106 -1.02 -15.17 4.27
N GLY A 107 -0.82 -14.14 5.09
CA GLY A 107 0.52 -13.72 5.53
C GLY A 107 1.34 -13.00 4.45
N LYS A 108 0.73 -12.66 3.31
CA LYS A 108 1.34 -11.82 2.26
C LYS A 108 0.68 -10.45 2.18
N LEU A 109 1.36 -9.56 1.48
CA LEU A 109 0.93 -8.18 1.26
C LEU A 109 0.99 -7.83 -0.23
N VAL A 110 -0.02 -7.10 -0.70
CA VAL A 110 0.02 -6.39 -1.98
C VAL A 110 -0.20 -4.90 -1.76
N LEU A 111 0.47 -4.07 -2.55
CA LEU A 111 0.24 -2.63 -2.59
C LEU A 111 -0.64 -2.29 -3.79
N LEU A 112 -1.77 -1.63 -3.57
CA LEU A 112 -2.56 -1.12 -4.68
C LEU A 112 -1.83 0.04 -5.35
N GLU A 113 -1.95 0.15 -6.67
CA GLU A 113 -1.52 1.35 -7.38
C GLU A 113 -2.29 2.59 -6.88
N ASN A 114 -1.69 3.76 -7.07
CA ASN A 114 -2.08 5.03 -6.50
C ASN A 114 -3.59 5.28 -6.67
N VAL A 115 -4.29 5.37 -5.55
CA VAL A 115 -5.76 5.48 -5.55
C VAL A 115 -6.29 6.74 -6.24
N ARG A 116 -5.43 7.74 -6.49
CA ARG A 116 -5.78 8.98 -7.19
C ARG A 116 -5.71 8.87 -8.72
N PHE A 117 -5.29 7.73 -9.27
CA PHE A 117 -5.28 7.54 -10.72
C PHE A 117 -6.68 7.31 -11.28
N PHE A 118 -7.57 6.75 -10.46
CA PHE A 118 -8.89 6.32 -10.89
C PHE A 118 -9.88 7.45 -10.73
N ALA A 119 -10.68 7.66 -11.78
CA ALA A 119 -11.80 8.59 -11.73
C ALA A 119 -12.93 8.03 -10.86
N GLU A 120 -13.64 8.91 -10.15
CA GLU A 120 -14.89 8.56 -9.43
C GLU A 120 -16.01 8.07 -10.36
#